data_AF-A0AAV4C5M4-F1
#
_entry.id   AF-A0AAV4C5M4-F1
#
_cell.length_a   1.000
_cell.length_b   1.000
_cell.length_c   1.000
_cell.angle_alpha   90.00
_cell.angle_beta   90.00
_cell.angle_gamma   90.00
#
_symmetry.space_group_name_H-M   'P 1'
#
loop_
_entity.id
_entity.type
_entity.pdbx_description
1 polymer ?
#
loop_
_entity_poly.entity_id
_entity_poly.type
_entity_poly.pdbx_seq_one_letter_code
_entity_poly.pdbx_strand_id
1 'polypeptide(L)'
;MRLSQGLQFYIRYRRVPGLLRYGKHRVIPPISIDVKRKVAELMLIEKENVDILNKPYLSVINMRLSQGLQFYIRYRRVPGLLRYGKHRVIPPISIDVKRKVAELMLIERENVDILNKPYLSVAQEESYDAVVEREPYQFINKTKYAIELEKLQEKLESFRPHYTTDDLLSHLNTTKSWE
;
A
#
# COMPACT_ATOMS: atom_id res chain seq x y z
N MET A 1 10.87 -11.71 -25.12
CA MET A 1 12.03 -12.15 -24.30
C MET A 1 13.15 -12.65 -25.21
N ARG A 2 14.29 -11.95 -25.31
CA ARG A 2 15.46 -12.44 -26.06
C ARG A 2 16.33 -13.29 -25.12
N LEU A 3 16.44 -14.59 -25.38
CA LEU A 3 17.39 -15.47 -24.67
C LEU A 3 18.82 -15.00 -24.98
N SER A 4 19.68 -14.95 -23.96
CA SER A 4 21.08 -14.56 -24.16
C SER A 4 21.79 -15.57 -25.08
N GLN A 5 22.70 -15.09 -25.92
CA GLN A 5 23.41 -15.89 -26.94
C GLN A 5 24.11 -17.13 -26.34
N GLY A 6 24.55 -17.05 -25.08
CA GLY A 6 25.13 -18.19 -24.34
C GLY A 6 24.14 -19.32 -24.02
N LEU A 7 22.87 -19.00 -23.76
CA LEU A 7 21.81 -20.01 -23.56
C LEU A 7 21.44 -20.70 -24.88
N GLN A 8 21.44 -19.95 -26.00
CA GLN A 8 21.24 -20.52 -27.33
C GLN A 8 22.38 -21.47 -27.73
N PHE A 9 23.63 -21.15 -27.35
CA PHE A 9 24.78 -22.02 -27.57
C PHE A 9 24.70 -23.32 -26.76
N TYR A 10 24.27 -23.26 -25.50
CA TYR A 10 24.17 -24.43 -24.62
C TYR A 10 23.05 -25.41 -25.03
N ILE A 11 21.92 -24.90 -25.54
CA ILE A 11 20.79 -25.73 -25.99
C ILE A 11 21.15 -26.55 -27.25
N ARG A 12 22.09 -26.06 -28.08
CA ARG A 12 22.37 -26.63 -29.41
C ARG A 12 23.34 -27.82 -29.40
N TYR A 13 24.20 -28.00 -28.38
CA TYR A 13 25.30 -28.98 -28.46
C TYR A 13 25.51 -29.93 -27.26
N ARG A 14 24.75 -29.81 -26.15
CA ARG A 14 24.78 -30.81 -25.07
C ARG A 14 23.38 -31.07 -24.50
N ARG A 15 22.88 -32.31 -24.64
CA ARG A 15 21.62 -32.74 -24.03
C ARG A 15 21.82 -32.84 -22.51
N VAL A 16 21.21 -31.92 -21.76
CA VAL A 16 21.11 -32.04 -20.31
C VAL A 16 19.87 -32.89 -19.99
N PRO A 17 20.00 -34.03 -19.30
CA PRO A 17 18.85 -34.86 -18.97
C PRO A 17 17.98 -34.16 -17.91
N GLY A 18 16.69 -34.01 -18.21
CA GLY A 18 15.71 -33.41 -17.29
C GLY A 18 15.50 -31.91 -17.49
N LEU A 19 14.80 -31.28 -16.53
CA LEU A 19 14.45 -29.87 -16.58
C LEU A 19 15.68 -28.98 -16.36
N LEU A 20 15.87 -27.95 -17.20
CA LEU A 20 17.06 -27.09 -17.20
C LEU A 20 17.41 -26.47 -15.84
N ARG A 21 16.41 -26.19 -15.00
CA ARG A 21 16.56 -25.50 -13.71
C ARG A 21 16.36 -26.39 -12.48
N TYR A 22 15.94 -27.64 -12.67
CA TYR A 22 15.47 -28.50 -11.57
C TYR A 22 16.09 -29.89 -11.65
N GLY A 23 16.24 -30.54 -10.50
CA GLY A 23 16.86 -31.87 -10.38
C GLY A 23 18.37 -31.83 -10.16
N LYS A 24 18.97 -33.03 -10.15
CA LYS A 24 20.38 -33.28 -9.80
C LYS A 24 21.34 -32.76 -10.88
N HIS A 25 20.93 -32.85 -12.16
CA HIS A 25 21.73 -32.42 -13.31
C HIS A 25 21.08 -31.18 -13.94
N ARG A 26 21.25 -30.01 -13.30
CA ARG A 26 20.72 -28.73 -13.76
C ARG A 26 21.80 -27.83 -14.34
N VAL A 27 21.41 -26.96 -15.27
CA VAL A 27 22.31 -25.93 -15.82
C VAL A 27 22.38 -24.79 -14.82
N ILE A 28 23.58 -24.54 -14.29
CA ILE A 28 23.83 -23.38 -13.43
C ILE A 28 24.13 -22.18 -14.34
N PRO A 29 23.27 -21.16 -14.37
CA PRO A 29 23.54 -19.99 -15.20
C PRO A 29 24.76 -19.22 -14.65
N PRO A 30 25.61 -18.67 -15.52
CA PRO A 30 26.69 -17.79 -15.07
C PRO A 30 26.10 -16.55 -14.40
N ILE A 31 26.61 -16.21 -13.22
CA ILE A 31 26.19 -15.02 -12.47
C ILE A 31 26.82 -13.79 -13.12
N SER A 32 25.99 -12.83 -13.52
CA SER A 32 26.48 -11.58 -14.11
C SER A 32 27.24 -10.72 -13.10
N ILE A 33 28.15 -9.89 -13.60
CA ILE A 33 28.97 -8.98 -12.78
C ILE A 33 28.08 -8.04 -11.97
N ASP A 34 26.96 -7.58 -12.53
CA ASP A 34 26.02 -6.68 -11.85
C ASP A 34 25.33 -7.35 -10.65
N VAL A 35 25.01 -8.65 -10.76
CA VAL A 35 24.44 -9.41 -9.64
C VAL A 35 25.49 -9.57 -8.54
N LYS A 36 26.76 -9.82 -8.89
CA LYS A 36 27.86 -9.87 -7.92
C LYS A 36 28.06 -8.52 -7.22
N ARG A 37 28.00 -7.41 -7.96
CA ARG A 37 28.09 -6.04 -7.41
C ARG A 37 26.96 -5.75 -6.42
N LYS A 38 25.71 -6.05 -6.80
CA LYS A 38 24.55 -5.88 -5.90
C LYS A 38 24.66 -6.69 -4.61
N VAL A 39 25.12 -7.95 -4.71
CA VAL A 39 25.34 -8.78 -3.52
C VAL A 39 26.46 -8.22 -2.64
N ALA A 40 27.54 -7.71 -3.24
CA ALA A 40 28.63 -7.09 -2.49
C ALA A 40 28.19 -5.79 -1.79
N GLU A 41 27.39 -4.95 -2.44
CA GLU A 41 26.78 -3.76 -1.83
C GLU A 41 25.91 -4.12 -0.62
N LEU A 42 25.09 -5.18 -0.73
CA LEU A 42 24.28 -5.66 0.39
C LEU A 42 25.14 -6.18 1.55
N MET A 43 26.23 -6.90 1.27
CA MET A 43 27.15 -7.37 2.31
C MET A 43 27.89 -6.23 3.01
N LEU A 44 28.25 -5.16 2.29
CA LEU A 44 28.85 -3.97 2.88
C LEU A 44 27.89 -3.29 3.85
N ILE A 45 26.62 -3.16 3.47
CA ILE A 45 25.57 -2.60 4.33
C ILE A 45 25.37 -3.47 5.59
N GLU A 46 25.36 -4.80 5.45
CA GLU A 46 25.26 -5.70 6.60
C GLU A 46 26.44 -5.56 7.55
N LYS A 47 27.66 -5.45 7.02
CA LYS A 47 28.87 -5.25 7.81
C LYS A 47 28.84 -3.92 8.57
N GLU A 48 28.45 -2.83 7.89
CA GLU A 48 28.30 -1.52 8.53
C GLU A 48 27.27 -1.56 9.66
N ASN A 49 26.14 -2.25 9.47
CA ASN A 49 25.13 -2.42 10.50
C ASN A 49 25.67 -3.19 11.72
N VAL A 50 26.44 -4.26 11.49
CA VAL A 50 27.08 -5.03 12.58
C VAL A 50 28.10 -4.17 13.32
N ASP A 51 28.90 -3.38 12.60
CA ASP A 51 29.91 -2.50 13.20
C ASP A 51 29.28 -1.35 14.00
N ILE A 52 28.14 -0.81 13.55
CA ILE A 52 27.34 0.18 14.30
C ILE A 52 26.77 -0.46 15.57
N LEU A 53 26.25 -1.68 15.48
CA LEU A 53 25.68 -2.41 16.61
C LEU A 53 26.75 -2.81 17.66
N ASN A 54 27.99 -3.01 17.23
CA ASN A 54 29.09 -3.46 18.08
C ASN A 54 29.94 -2.34 18.68
N LYS A 55 29.63 -1.06 18.44
CA LYS A 55 30.32 0.08 19.08
C LYS A 55 29.61 0.46 20.40
N PRO A 56 30.11 0.07 21.58
CA PRO A 56 29.55 0.54 22.85
C PRO A 56 29.91 2.02 23.06
N TYR A 57 28.90 2.88 23.18
CA TYR A 57 29.09 4.33 23.36
C TYR A 57 29.48 4.76 24.79
N LEU A 58 29.73 3.82 25.71
CA LEU A 58 30.06 4.13 27.11
C LEU A 58 31.14 3.18 27.62
N SER A 59 32.31 3.76 27.85
CA SER A 59 33.45 3.18 28.55
C SER A 59 33.17 2.98 30.04
N VAL A 60 33.43 1.76 30.51
CA VAL A 60 33.95 1.33 31.84
C VAL A 60 33.26 1.88 33.11
N ILE A 61 32.44 1.05 33.78
CA ILE A 61 32.41 0.91 35.25
C ILE A 61 32.17 -0.56 35.61
N ASN A 62 33.03 -1.08 36.50
CA ASN A 62 33.21 -2.45 36.99
C ASN A 62 31.97 -3.36 37.13
N MET A 63 32.04 -4.54 36.51
CA MET A 63 31.11 -5.65 36.71
C MET A 63 31.33 -6.34 38.06
N ARG A 64 30.34 -6.29 38.95
CA ARG A 64 30.14 -7.33 39.97
C ARG A 64 29.15 -8.35 39.39
N LEU A 65 29.68 -9.51 39.03
CA LEU A 65 28.92 -10.68 38.56
C LEU A 65 28.12 -11.27 39.73
N SER A 66 26.79 -11.13 39.73
CA SER A 66 25.90 -12.05 40.42
C SER A 66 25.17 -12.90 39.38
N GLN A 67 25.36 -14.20 39.47
CA GLN A 67 24.90 -15.22 38.52
C GLN A 67 23.37 -15.46 38.52
N GLY A 68 22.57 -14.52 39.05
CA GLY A 68 21.11 -14.67 39.22
C GLY A 68 20.23 -13.86 38.27
N LEU A 69 20.80 -13.05 37.35
CA LEU A 69 20.07 -12.04 36.56
C LEU A 69 19.97 -12.34 35.05
N GLN A 70 20.06 -13.61 34.63
CA GLN A 70 20.05 -13.97 33.20
C GLN A 70 18.73 -13.71 32.44
N PHE A 71 17.69 -13.13 33.07
CA PHE A 71 16.44 -12.77 32.38
C PHE A 71 15.97 -11.32 32.59
N TYR A 72 16.87 -10.38 32.90
CA TYR A 72 16.54 -8.97 32.65
C TYR A 72 16.69 -8.65 31.16
N ILE A 73 15.70 -9.05 30.36
CA ILE A 73 15.47 -8.40 29.06
C ILE A 73 15.13 -6.95 29.41
N ARG A 74 16.13 -6.06 29.43
CA ARG A 74 15.92 -4.63 29.57
C ARG A 74 15.09 -4.18 28.37
N TYR A 75 13.78 -4.03 28.55
CA TYR A 75 12.91 -3.39 27.59
C TYR A 75 13.52 -2.02 27.25
N ARG A 76 14.01 -1.85 26.02
CA ARG A 76 14.53 -0.58 25.54
C ARG A 76 13.36 0.39 25.45
N ARG A 77 13.22 1.28 26.44
CA ARG A 77 12.17 2.29 26.48
C ARG A 77 12.52 3.41 25.52
N VAL A 78 11.66 3.64 24.53
CA VAL A 78 11.74 4.80 23.65
C VAL A 78 11.12 5.99 24.40
N PRO A 79 11.84 7.11 24.58
CA PRO A 79 11.29 8.26 25.28
C PRO A 79 10.22 8.93 24.42
N GLY A 80 9.05 9.20 25.01
CA GLY A 80 7.92 9.83 24.31
C GLY A 80 7.07 8.87 23.50
N LEU A 81 6.46 9.38 22.42
CA LEU A 81 5.57 8.62 21.56
C LEU A 81 6.35 7.78 20.55
N LEU A 82 5.97 6.51 20.36
CA LEU A 82 6.72 5.57 19.51
C LEU A 82 6.85 6.01 18.05
N ARG A 83 5.84 6.68 17.50
CA ARG A 83 5.77 7.07 16.08
C ARG A 83 6.12 8.55 15.83
N TYR A 84 6.25 9.36 16.88
CA TYR A 84 6.30 10.81 16.76
C TYR A 84 7.42 11.41 17.61
N GLY A 85 7.94 12.56 17.18
CA GLY A 85 9.04 13.25 17.85
C GLY A 85 10.44 12.85 17.37
N LYS A 86 11.45 13.36 18.08
CA LYS A 86 12.87 13.19 17.74
C LYS A 86 13.35 11.75 17.92
N HIS A 87 12.94 11.11 19.01
CA HIS A 87 13.30 9.74 19.34
C HIS A 87 12.10 8.83 19.09
N ARG A 88 12.03 8.27 17.89
CA ARG A 88 10.93 7.39 17.45
C ARG A 88 11.46 6.08 16.89
N VAL A 89 10.62 5.06 16.88
CA VAL A 89 10.93 3.79 16.22
C VAL A 89 10.64 3.93 14.74
N ILE A 90 11.67 3.77 13.90
CA ILE A 90 11.51 3.71 12.45
C ILE A 90 11.27 2.24 12.08
N PRO A 91 10.08 1.86 11.62
CA PRO A 91 9.83 0.50 11.21
C PRO A 91 10.65 0.18 9.95
N PRO A 92 11.27 -1.02 9.86
CA PRO A 92 11.96 -1.43 8.64
C PRO A 92 10.95 -1.61 7.50
N ILE A 93 11.33 -1.18 6.31
CA ILE A 93 10.49 -1.32 5.12
C ILE A 93 10.61 -2.76 4.59
N SER A 94 9.50 -3.49 4.60
CA SER A 94 9.47 -4.87 4.07
C SER A 94 9.63 -4.90 2.54
N ILE A 95 10.09 -6.05 2.03
CA ILE A 95 10.26 -6.28 0.59
C ILE A 95 8.92 -6.18 -0.14
N ASP A 96 7.84 -6.63 0.48
CA ASP A 96 6.49 -6.59 -0.11
C ASP A 96 6.01 -5.16 -0.32
N VAL A 97 6.27 -4.26 0.63
CA VAL A 97 5.94 -2.84 0.49
C VAL A 97 6.73 -2.23 -0.67
N LYS A 98 8.02 -2.54 -0.80
CA LYS A 98 8.83 -2.08 -1.93
C LYS A 98 8.30 -2.57 -3.27
N ARG A 99 7.86 -3.83 -3.35
CA ARG A 99 7.26 -4.40 -4.57
C ARG A 99 5.96 -3.67 -4.93
N LYS A 100 5.05 -3.48 -3.97
CA LYS A 100 3.79 -2.76 -4.21
C LYS A 100 4.04 -1.33 -4.71
N VAL A 101 4.98 -0.63 -4.10
CA VAL A 101 5.34 0.73 -4.54
C VAL A 101 5.90 0.71 -5.97
N ALA A 102 6.74 -0.26 -6.33
CA ALA A 102 7.24 -0.38 -7.69
C ALA A 102 6.12 -0.68 -8.72
N GLU A 103 5.15 -1.52 -8.36
CA GLU A 103 3.97 -1.79 -9.20
C GLU A 103 3.13 -0.53 -9.40
N LEU A 104 2.88 0.23 -8.34
CA LEU A 104 2.17 1.52 -8.41
C LEU A 104 2.91 2.53 -9.30
N MET A 105 4.24 2.61 -9.20
CA MET A 105 5.05 3.49 -10.05
C MET A 105 4.94 3.14 -11.54
N LEU A 106 4.79 1.86 -11.88
CA LEU A 106 4.58 1.44 -13.27
C LEU A 106 3.20 1.90 -13.77
N ILE A 107 2.16 1.73 -12.95
CA ILE A 107 0.80 2.19 -13.27
C ILE A 107 0.77 3.71 -13.43
N GLU A 108 1.39 4.45 -12.52
CA GLU A 108 1.48 5.91 -12.60
C GLU A 108 2.17 6.37 -13.87
N ARG A 109 3.25 5.70 -14.27
CA ARG A 109 3.94 5.99 -15.53
C ARG A 109 3.03 5.77 -16.73
N GLU A 110 2.32 4.64 -16.80
CA GLU A 110 1.39 4.35 -17.88
C GLU A 110 0.27 5.38 -17.95
N ASN A 111 -0.27 5.78 -16.79
CA ASN A 111 -1.29 6.83 -16.71
C ASN A 111 -0.77 8.17 -17.24
N VAL A 112 0.45 8.57 -16.87
CA VAL A 112 1.07 9.80 -17.37
C VAL A 112 1.25 9.73 -18.89
N ASP A 113 1.69 8.60 -19.43
CA ASP A 113 1.87 8.43 -20.88
C ASP A 113 0.54 8.53 -21.65
N ILE A 114 -0.56 8.07 -21.06
CA ILE A 114 -1.92 8.20 -21.62
C ILE A 114 -2.39 9.66 -21.54
N LEU A 115 -2.29 10.29 -20.37
CA LEU A 115 -2.78 11.65 -20.13
C LEU A 115 -2.02 12.70 -20.95
N ASN A 116 -0.75 12.46 -21.24
CA ASN A 116 0.08 13.37 -22.07
C ASN A 116 -0.31 13.39 -23.55
N LYS A 117 -1.26 12.55 -23.99
CA LYS A 117 -1.72 12.49 -25.39
C LYS A 117 -3.20 12.87 -25.49
N PRO A 118 -3.56 14.13 -25.20
CA PRO A 118 -4.94 14.57 -25.31
C PRO A 118 -5.39 14.54 -26.77
N TYR A 119 -6.63 14.10 -26.99
CA TYR A 119 -7.23 14.07 -28.33
C TYR A 119 -7.65 15.47 -28.82
N LEU A 120 -8.16 16.31 -27.91
CA LEU A 120 -8.56 17.69 -28.20
C LEU A 120 -7.53 18.67 -27.66
N SER A 121 -7.37 19.80 -28.34
CA SER A 121 -6.67 20.94 -27.75
C SER A 121 -7.55 21.64 -26.72
N VAL A 122 -6.93 22.37 -25.79
CA VAL A 122 -7.65 23.12 -24.74
C VAL A 122 -8.70 24.06 -25.34
N ALA A 123 -8.37 24.78 -26.43
CA ALA A 123 -9.30 25.68 -27.10
C ALA A 123 -10.50 24.94 -27.76
N GLN A 124 -10.30 23.69 -28.22
CA GLN A 124 -11.38 22.88 -28.76
C GLN A 124 -12.29 22.35 -27.65
N GLU A 125 -11.72 21.96 -26.51
CA GLU A 125 -12.50 21.54 -25.34
C GLU A 125 -13.36 22.69 -24.78
N GLU A 126 -12.78 23.89 -24.65
CA GLU A 126 -13.51 25.08 -24.18
C GLU A 126 -14.67 25.46 -25.09
N SER A 127 -14.51 25.35 -26.41
CA SER A 127 -15.59 25.64 -27.35
C SER A 127 -16.70 24.58 -27.34
N TYR A 128 -16.38 23.31 -27.04
CA TYR A 128 -17.38 22.27 -26.82
C TYR A 128 -18.16 22.48 -25.51
N ASP A 129 -17.45 22.80 -24.43
CA ASP A 129 -18.04 23.02 -23.10
C ASP A 129 -18.94 24.26 -23.06
N ALA A 130 -18.68 25.26 -23.91
CA ALA A 130 -19.57 26.43 -24.06
C ALA A 130 -20.94 26.08 -24.68
N VAL A 131 -21.03 24.98 -25.43
CA VAL A 131 -22.25 24.58 -26.15
C VAL A 131 -23.05 23.54 -25.37
N VAL A 132 -22.39 22.69 -24.57
CA VAL A 132 -23.03 21.59 -23.86
C VAL A 132 -22.78 21.72 -22.36
N GLU A 133 -23.84 21.95 -21.59
CA GLU A 133 -23.76 21.90 -20.13
C GLU A 133 -23.38 20.49 -19.66
N ARG A 134 -22.26 20.36 -18.95
CA ARG A 134 -21.82 19.06 -18.40
C ARG A 134 -22.73 18.63 -17.24
N GLU A 135 -23.33 17.45 -17.38
CA GLU A 135 -23.93 16.74 -16.24
C GLU A 135 -22.80 16.04 -15.45
N PRO A 136 -22.76 16.16 -14.10
CA PRO A 136 -21.74 15.49 -13.31
C PRO A 136 -21.83 13.97 -13.49
N TYR A 137 -20.69 13.29 -13.54
CA TYR A 137 -20.58 11.83 -13.79
C TYR A 137 -21.46 10.97 -12.86
N GLN A 138 -21.74 11.42 -11.64
CA GLN A 138 -22.62 10.72 -10.69
C GLN A 138 -24.10 10.70 -11.11
N PHE A 139 -24.48 11.51 -12.08
CA PHE A 139 -25.85 11.72 -12.52
C PHE A 139 -26.07 11.37 -13.98
N ILE A 140 -25.18 10.57 -14.58
CA ILE A 140 -25.38 10.04 -15.93
C ILE A 140 -26.74 9.33 -15.95
N ASN A 141 -27.64 9.80 -16.82
CA ASN A 141 -29.04 9.37 -16.99
C ASN A 141 -30.06 9.87 -15.94
N LYS A 142 -29.67 10.74 -15.00
CA LYS A 142 -30.60 11.42 -14.10
C LYS A 142 -30.80 12.85 -14.59
N THR A 143 -32.04 13.21 -14.92
CA THR A 143 -32.38 14.60 -15.21
C THR A 143 -32.07 15.47 -13.98
N LYS A 144 -31.69 16.73 -14.18
CA LYS A 144 -31.43 17.69 -13.08
C LYS A 144 -32.52 17.69 -12.01
N TYR A 145 -33.78 17.55 -12.44
CA TYR A 145 -34.95 17.46 -11.56
C TYR A 145 -34.93 16.24 -10.62
N ALA A 146 -34.53 15.06 -11.11
CA ALA A 146 -34.44 13.86 -10.29
C ALA A 146 -33.37 13.99 -9.19
N ILE A 147 -32.25 14.67 -9.51
CA ILE A 147 -31.16 14.94 -8.56
C ILE A 147 -31.64 15.89 -7.46
N GLU A 148 -32.39 16.93 -7.84
CA GLU A 148 -32.95 17.89 -6.88
C GLU A 148 -33.97 17.22 -5.97
N LEU A 149 -34.81 16.34 -6.49
CA LEU A 149 -35.75 15.54 -5.71
C LEU A 149 -35.06 14.61 -4.71
N GLU A 150 -34.02 13.88 -5.12
CA GLU A 150 -33.25 13.01 -4.21
C GLU A 150 -32.62 13.82 -3.09
N LYS A 151 -32.00 14.96 -3.41
CA LYS A 151 -31.43 15.86 -2.38
C LYS A 151 -32.49 16.42 -1.45
N LEU A 152 -33.70 16.67 -1.94
CA LEU A 152 -34.82 17.08 -1.10
C LEU A 152 -35.29 15.93 -0.20
N GLN A 153 -35.36 14.71 -0.71
CA GLN A 153 -35.70 13.52 0.08
C GLN A 153 -34.68 13.26 1.18
N GLU A 154 -33.38 13.27 0.88
CA GLU A 154 -32.32 13.13 1.89
C GLU A 154 -32.42 14.20 2.99
N LYS A 155 -32.72 15.44 2.62
CA LYS A 155 -32.97 16.52 3.58
C LYS A 155 -34.22 16.25 4.41
N LEU A 156 -35.30 15.77 3.80
CA LEU A 156 -36.55 15.44 4.48
C LEU A 156 -36.36 14.29 5.48
N GLU A 157 -35.59 13.27 5.11
CA GLU A 157 -35.24 12.14 5.98
C GLU A 157 -34.33 12.55 7.15
N SER A 158 -33.52 13.59 6.97
CA SER A 158 -32.69 14.14 8.04
C SER A 158 -33.49 14.88 9.13
N PHE A 159 -34.73 15.29 8.83
CA PHE A 159 -35.57 15.94 9.82
C PHE A 159 -36.09 14.93 10.84
N ARG A 160 -36.33 15.41 12.06
CA ARG A 160 -36.91 14.58 13.12
C ARG A 160 -38.28 14.06 12.68
N PRO A 161 -38.61 12.78 12.94
CA PRO A 161 -39.93 12.24 12.64
C PRO A 161 -41.03 13.09 13.29
N HIS A 162 -42.09 13.34 12.54
CA HIS A 162 -43.28 13.99 13.05
C HIS A 162 -44.07 13.00 13.90
N TYR A 163 -44.26 13.31 15.18
CA TYR A 163 -45.15 12.58 16.07
C TYR A 163 -46.50 13.26 16.09
N THR A 164 -47.56 12.52 15.80
CA THR A 164 -48.93 13.03 15.90
C THR A 164 -49.50 12.77 17.29
N THR A 165 -50.52 13.53 17.68
CA THR A 165 -51.25 13.29 18.93
C THR A 165 -51.90 11.91 18.95
N ASP A 166 -52.30 11.41 17.78
CA ASP A 166 -52.95 10.11 17.62
C ASP A 166 -51.98 8.97 17.93
N ASP A 167 -50.71 9.10 17.52
CA ASP A 167 -49.66 8.14 17.88
C ASP A 167 -49.48 8.04 19.39
N LEU A 168 -49.53 9.17 20.10
CA LEU A 168 -49.41 9.21 21.56
C LEU A 168 -50.64 8.61 22.25
N LEU A 169 -51.84 8.93 21.77
CA LEU A 169 -53.10 8.47 22.35
C LEU A 169 -53.40 7.00 22.02
N SER A 170 -52.83 6.46 20.94
CA SER A 170 -52.94 5.04 20.58
C SER A 170 -52.50 4.10 21.71
N HIS A 171 -51.51 4.52 22.50
CA HIS A 171 -50.98 3.74 23.63
C HIS A 171 -52.03 3.55 24.75
N LEU A 172 -53.02 4.45 24.87
CA LEU A 172 -54.09 4.32 25.87
C LEU A 172 -55.04 3.15 25.57
N ASN A 173 -55.08 2.67 24.32
CA ASN A 173 -55.90 1.52 23.94
C ASN A 173 -55.31 0.17 24.36
N THR A 174 -54.07 0.13 24.87
CA THR A 174 -53.42 -1.12 25.29
C THR A 174 -54.11 -1.80 26.48
N THR A 175 -54.82 -1.03 27.31
CA THR A 175 -55.59 -1.53 28.46
C THR A 175 -57.06 -1.75 28.16
N LYS A 176 -57.47 -1.65 26.89
CA LYS A 176 -58.86 -1.85 26.49
C LYS A 176 -59.21 -3.34 26.57
N SER A 177 -59.95 -3.72 27.61
CA SER A 177 -60.57 -5.04 27.75
C SER A 177 -62.02 -5.01 27.24
N TRP A 178 -62.49 -6.15 26.76
CA TRP A 178 -63.91 -6.38 26.47
C TRP A 178 -64.65 -6.70 27.76
N GLU A 179 -65.93 -6.31 27.85
CA GLU A 179 -66.83 -6.63 28.98
C GLU A 179 -67.17 -8.12 29.05
#